data_AF-T1U7H0-F1
#
_entry.id   AF-T1U7H0-F1
#
_cell.length_a   1.000
_cell.length_b   1.000
_cell.length_c   1.000
_cell.angle_alpha   90.00
_cell.angle_beta   90.00
_cell.angle_gamma   90.00
#
_symmetry.space_group_name_H-M   'P 1'
#
loop_
_entity.id
_entity.type
_entity.pdbx_description
1 polymer ?
#
loop_
_entity_poly.entity_id
_entity_poly.type
_entity_poly.pdbx_seq_one_letter_code
_entity_poly.pdbx_strand_id
1 'polypeptide(L)'
;MKEQSIIDFLKLRDYDIRKTQDARWIDQKCTPDVLSIVADCILELIQDDIEKSFSIKDVWDNPYTNENVKMIFSKPDLNSDFSMHEYDKFFLSPLNY
;
A
#
# COMPACT_ATOMS: atom_id res chain seq x y z
N MET A 1 -10.99 -4.56 -13.79
CA MET A 1 -9.77 -4.87 -14.57
C MET A 1 -10.05 -6.03 -15.53
N LYS A 2 -9.58 -5.98 -16.79
CA LYS A 2 -9.76 -7.08 -17.75
C LYS A 2 -8.58 -8.06 -17.62
N GLU A 3 -8.82 -9.36 -17.67
CA GLU A 3 -7.78 -10.41 -17.55
C GLU A 3 -6.59 -10.16 -18.49
N GLN A 4 -6.86 -9.75 -19.72
CA GLN A 4 -5.83 -9.45 -20.71
C GLN A 4 -4.85 -8.35 -20.28
N SER A 5 -5.34 -7.30 -19.59
CA SER A 5 -4.46 -6.22 -19.10
C SER A 5 -3.48 -6.71 -18.03
N ILE A 6 -3.86 -7.72 -17.24
CA ILE A 6 -2.97 -8.34 -16.24
C ILE A 6 -1.89 -9.15 -16.96
N ILE A 7 -2.28 -9.96 -17.94
CA ILE A 7 -1.35 -10.78 -18.73
C ILE A 7 -0.33 -9.90 -19.45
N ASP A 8 -0.77 -8.81 -20.06
CA ASP A 8 0.13 -7.92 -20.80
C ASP A 8 1.11 -7.20 -19.86
N PHE A 9 0.66 -6.81 -18.66
CA PHE A 9 1.52 -6.26 -17.61
C PHE A 9 2.59 -7.27 -17.15
N LEU A 10 2.19 -8.52 -16.87
CA LEU A 10 3.12 -9.59 -16.44
C LEU A 10 4.15 -9.97 -17.51
N LYS A 11 3.97 -9.58 -18.77
CA LYS A 11 4.98 -9.81 -19.82
C LYS A 11 6.09 -8.75 -19.85
N LEU A 12 5.95 -7.65 -19.10
CA LEU A 12 6.91 -6.53 -19.11
C LEU A 12 8.22 -6.81 -18.33
N ARG A 13 8.27 -7.89 -17.56
CA ARG A 13 9.40 -8.24 -16.68
C ARG A 13 9.66 -9.75 -16.70
N ASP A 14 10.90 -10.14 -16.41
CA ASP A 14 11.29 -11.53 -16.21
C ASP A 14 11.21 -11.88 -14.72
N TYR A 15 10.25 -12.72 -14.35
CA TYR A 15 9.99 -13.12 -12.97
C TYR A 15 10.68 -14.44 -12.58
N ASP A 16 11.60 -14.95 -13.42
CA ASP A 16 12.36 -16.18 -13.11
C ASP A 16 13.35 -15.94 -11.97
N ILE A 17 12.93 -16.25 -10.74
CA ILE A 17 13.72 -16.12 -9.50
C ILE A 17 15.04 -16.90 -9.53
N ARG A 18 15.18 -17.90 -10.41
CA ARG A 18 16.43 -18.66 -10.55
C ARG A 18 17.52 -17.81 -11.19
N LYS A 19 17.16 -16.80 -11.96
CA LYS A 19 18.09 -15.85 -12.59
C LYS A 19 18.50 -14.75 -11.63
N THR A 20 17.53 -14.15 -10.93
CA THR A 20 17.79 -13.05 -9.99
C THR A 20 18.41 -13.53 -8.68
N GLN A 21 18.16 -14.80 -8.30
CA GLN A 21 18.49 -15.36 -6.98
C GLN A 21 17.87 -14.57 -5.81
N ASP A 22 16.89 -13.70 -6.10
CA ASP A 22 16.09 -12.99 -5.10
C ASP A 22 14.63 -13.38 -5.30
N ALA A 23 14.10 -14.11 -4.33
CA ALA A 23 12.71 -14.55 -4.31
C ALA A 23 11.75 -13.50 -3.72
N ARG A 24 12.26 -12.34 -3.27
CA ARG A 24 11.44 -11.25 -2.71
C ARG A 24 10.91 -10.36 -3.84
N TRP A 25 9.89 -10.87 -4.55
CA TRP A 25 9.13 -10.09 -5.52
C TRP A 25 7.98 -9.29 -4.86
N ILE A 26 7.64 -9.63 -3.61
CA ILE A 26 6.68 -8.93 -2.76
C ILE A 26 7.08 -9.14 -1.28
N ASP A 27 6.96 -8.10 -0.43
CA ASP A 27 7.18 -8.29 1.02
C ASP A 27 6.04 -9.13 1.61
N GLN A 28 6.36 -10.03 2.54
CA GLN A 28 5.37 -10.84 3.27
C GLN A 28 4.27 -9.99 3.94
N LYS A 29 4.53 -8.71 4.19
CA LYS A 29 3.60 -7.73 4.78
C LYS A 29 2.78 -6.95 3.75
N CYS A 30 3.12 -7.04 2.47
CA CYS A 30 2.39 -6.41 1.36
C CYS A 30 1.30 -7.37 0.85
N THR A 31 0.29 -7.63 1.69
CA THR A 31 -0.85 -8.48 1.32
C THR A 31 -1.86 -7.69 0.48
N PRO A 32 -2.70 -8.38 -0.34
CA PRO A 32 -3.71 -7.72 -1.17
C PRO A 32 -4.65 -6.79 -0.38
N ASP A 33 -4.98 -7.15 0.86
CA ASP A 33 -5.84 -6.34 1.75
C ASP A 33 -5.17 -5.03 2.14
N VAL A 34 -3.86 -5.07 2.46
CA VAL A 34 -3.08 -3.87 2.78
C VAL A 34 -2.97 -2.96 1.56
N LEU A 35 -2.66 -3.53 0.38
CA LEU A 35 -2.63 -2.77 -0.88
C LEU A 35 -3.97 -2.10 -1.19
N SER A 36 -5.08 -2.81 -1.01
CA SER A 36 -6.41 -2.31 -1.32
C SER A 36 -6.79 -1.12 -0.43
N ILE A 37 -6.50 -1.20 0.87
CA ILE A 37 -6.77 -0.11 1.81
C ILE A 37 -5.89 1.10 1.56
N VAL A 38 -4.59 0.89 1.30
CA VAL A 38 -3.69 2.00 0.98
C VAL A 38 -4.15 2.72 -0.28
N ALA A 39 -4.57 1.98 -1.32
CA ALA A 39 -5.11 2.56 -2.55
C ALA A 39 -6.40 3.35 -2.29
N ASP A 40 -7.32 2.81 -1.50
CA ASP A 40 -8.58 3.47 -1.13
C ASP A 40 -8.34 4.78 -0.36
N CYS A 41 -7.42 4.77 0.60
CA CYS A 41 -7.03 5.97 1.35
C CYS A 41 -6.38 7.04 0.46
N ILE A 42 -5.58 6.63 -0.53
CA ILE A 42 -4.99 7.55 -1.51
C ILE A 42 -6.08 8.15 -2.40
N LEU A 43 -6.99 7.33 -2.93
CA LEU A 43 -8.10 7.79 -3.78
C LEU A 43 -8.98 8.80 -3.02
N GLU A 44 -9.31 8.50 -1.77
CA GLU A 44 -10.07 9.42 -0.91
C GLU A 44 -9.29 10.71 -0.60
N LEU A 45 -7.97 10.64 -0.47
CA LEU A 45 -7.15 11.85 -0.26
C LEU A 45 -7.11 12.73 -1.51
N ILE A 46 -6.98 12.13 -2.70
CA ILE A 46 -6.84 12.89 -3.95
C ILE A 46 -8.19 13.35 -4.52
N GLN A 47 -9.31 12.72 -4.16
CA GLN A 47 -10.66 13.07 -4.63
C GLN A 47 -10.73 13.17 -6.17
N ASP A 48 -10.17 12.16 -6.84
CA ASP A 48 -10.03 12.05 -8.31
C ASP A 48 -9.15 13.13 -8.99
N ASP A 49 -8.50 14.01 -8.23
CA ASP A 49 -7.50 14.95 -8.77
C ASP A 49 -6.16 14.25 -8.97
N ILE A 50 -5.93 13.76 -10.19
CA ILE A 50 -4.71 13.03 -10.57
C ILE A 50 -3.44 13.89 -10.58
N GLU A 51 -3.56 15.22 -10.57
CA GLU A 51 -2.43 16.15 -10.50
C GLU A 51 -2.05 16.48 -9.06
N LYS A 52 -2.89 16.08 -8.09
CA LYS A 52 -2.68 16.33 -6.68
C LYS A 52 -1.55 15.45 -6.15
N SER A 53 -0.41 16.09 -5.87
CA SER A 53 0.68 15.45 -5.14
C SER A 53 0.28 15.18 -3.69
N PHE A 54 0.67 14.02 -3.18
CA PHE A 54 0.55 13.67 -1.77
C PHE A 54 1.85 13.06 -1.26
N SER A 55 2.05 13.16 0.05
CA SER A 55 3.05 12.39 0.79
C SER A 55 2.38 11.28 1.58
N ILE A 56 3.17 10.30 2.03
CA ILE A 56 2.67 9.21 2.88
C ILE A 56 2.10 9.77 4.20
N LYS A 57 2.67 10.88 4.69
CA LYS A 57 2.18 11.57 5.87
C LYS A 57 0.78 12.14 5.64
N ASP A 58 0.51 12.72 4.47
CA ASP A 58 -0.82 13.26 4.14
C ASP A 58 -1.89 12.16 4.12
N VAL A 59 -1.53 10.97 3.64
CA VAL A 59 -2.43 9.80 3.66
C VAL A 59 -2.71 9.37 5.10
N TRP A 60 -1.70 9.32 5.96
CA TRP A 60 -1.85 8.90 7.36
C TRP A 60 -2.60 9.88 8.24
N ASP A 61 -2.31 11.18 8.10
CA ASP A 61 -2.94 12.23 8.88
C ASP A 61 -4.41 12.43 8.47
N ASN A 62 -4.85 11.83 7.36
CA ASN A 62 -6.25 11.85 6.94
C ASN A 62 -7.14 11.12 7.99
N PRO A 63 -8.18 11.79 8.52
CA PRO A 63 -9.14 11.16 9.43
C PRO A 63 -9.75 9.87 8.89
N TYR A 64 -10.02 9.82 7.58
CA TYR A 64 -10.55 8.65 6.89
C TYR A 64 -9.62 7.43 7.01
N THR A 65 -8.33 7.64 6.77
CA THR A 65 -7.30 6.59 6.90
C THR A 65 -7.23 6.10 8.33
N ASN A 66 -7.24 7.02 9.30
CA ASN A 66 -7.17 6.68 10.71
C ASN A 66 -8.36 5.82 11.17
N GLU A 67 -9.57 6.11 10.72
CA GLU A 67 -10.77 5.35 11.07
C GLU A 67 -10.78 3.96 10.41
N ASN A 68 -10.52 3.90 9.10
CA ASN A 68 -10.60 2.66 8.34
C ASN A 68 -9.47 1.67 8.69
N VAL A 69 -8.23 2.16 8.89
CA VAL A 69 -7.11 1.29 9.29
C VAL A 69 -7.36 0.69 10.68
N LYS A 70 -7.89 1.47 11.63
CA LYS A 70 -8.25 0.95 12.97
C LYS A 70 -9.36 -0.09 12.88
N MET A 71 -10.40 0.18 12.09
CA MET A 71 -11.56 -0.70 11.96
C MET A 71 -11.19 -2.03 11.29
N ILE A 72 -10.45 -1.99 10.20
CA ILE A 72 -10.17 -3.18 9.38
C ILE A 72 -9.07 -4.04 10.01
N PHE A 73 -8.05 -3.43 10.61
CA PHE A 73 -6.95 -4.18 11.23
C PHE A 73 -7.11 -4.36 12.74
N SER A 74 -8.21 -3.90 13.33
CA SER A 74 -8.51 -4.00 14.77
C SER A 74 -7.35 -3.51 15.66
N LYS A 75 -6.62 -2.49 15.21
CA LYS A 75 -5.42 -1.98 15.92
C LYS A 75 -5.79 -0.83 16.86
N PRO A 76 -5.09 -0.69 18.01
CA PRO A 76 -5.27 0.44 18.90
C PRO A 76 -4.85 1.76 18.25
N ASP A 77 -5.18 2.88 18.89
CA ASP A 77 -5.00 4.23 18.37
C ASP A 77 -3.61 4.48 17.73
N LEU A 78 -3.66 4.92 16.48
CA LEU A 78 -2.54 5.26 15.61
C LEU A 78 -1.77 6.53 16.01
N ASN A 79 -2.13 7.14 17.15
CA ASN A 79 -1.47 8.32 17.72
C ASN A 79 -0.65 8.01 18.97
N SER A 80 -0.48 6.73 19.32
CA SER A 80 0.45 6.32 20.39
C SER A 80 1.88 6.24 19.84
N ASP A 81 2.91 6.50 20.66
CA ASP A 81 4.32 6.42 20.22
C ASP A 81 4.72 5.04 19.62
N PHE A 82 3.89 4.00 19.85
CA PHE A 82 4.05 2.65 19.30
C PHE A 82 3.51 2.48 17.86
N SER A 83 2.70 3.41 17.38
CA SER A 83 2.03 3.36 16.07
C SER A 83 2.95 3.69 14.88
N MET A 84 4.03 4.43 15.13
CA MET A 84 4.96 4.88 14.11
C MET A 84 5.75 3.71 13.49
N HIS A 85 6.05 2.69 14.28
CA HIS A 85 6.67 1.44 13.79
C HIS A 85 5.70 0.55 13.00
N GLU A 86 4.39 0.73 13.20
CA GLU A 86 3.37 0.03 12.42
C GLU A 86 3.09 0.78 11.11
N TYR A 87 3.07 2.11 11.13
CA TYR A 87 3.07 2.95 9.93
C TYR A 87 4.16 2.55 8.93
N ASP A 88 5.40 2.39 9.41
CA ASP A 88 6.53 1.96 8.58
C ASP A 88 6.31 0.56 7.96
N LYS A 89 5.59 -0.33 8.64
CA LYS A 89 5.30 -1.68 8.10
C LYS A 89 4.17 -1.68 7.07
N PHE A 90 3.14 -0.87 7.29
CA PHE A 90 1.93 -0.87 6.46
C PHE A 90 2.06 -0.01 5.20
N PHE A 91 2.65 1.18 5.31
CA PHE A 91 2.64 2.17 4.23
C PHE A 91 3.96 2.22 3.46
N LEU A 92 5.10 2.04 4.10
CA LEU A 92 6.39 2.06 3.38
C LEU A 92 6.61 0.79 2.55
N SER A 93 6.07 -0.36 2.96
CA SER A 93 6.27 -1.62 2.23
C SER A 93 5.64 -1.64 0.82
N PRO A 94 4.41 -1.12 0.59
CA PRO A 94 3.84 -1.02 -0.75
C PRO A 94 4.31 0.20 -1.56
N LEU A 95 4.78 1.27 -0.90
CA LEU A 95 5.11 2.55 -1.58
C LEU A 95 6.61 2.73 -1.88
N ASN A 96 7.52 1.94 -1.30
CA ASN A 96 8.97 2.01 -1.56
C ASN A 96 9.49 1.02 -2.62
N TYR A 97 8.62 0.40 -3.42
CA TYR A 97 9.02 -0.52 -4.50
C TYR A 97 8.73 0.03 -5.90
#